data_AF-A0A8E0SCQ6-F1
#
_entry.id   AF-A0A8E0SCQ6-F1
#
_cell.length_a   1.000
_cell.length_b   1.000
_cell.length_c   1.000
_cell.angle_alpha   90.00
_cell.angle_beta   90.00
_cell.angle_gamma   90.00
#
_symmetry.space_group_name_H-M   'P 1'
#
loop_
_entity.id
_entity.type
_entity.pdbx_description
1 polymer ?
#
loop_
_entity_poly.entity_id
_entity_poly.type
_entity_poly.pdbx_seq_one_letter_code
_entity_poly.pdbx_strand_id
1 'polypeptide(L)'
;MQILRIFIVHVLSALSAAVVYVLGIDYDGYIPYFLISVILFIFYLIFAAPVQYFLNRNPKRFSLNYLLTYIFFSFLVWLIFAITTDPKTTIDFLMGYEIYLFSISFAVIFWIWDSVFLQNKAKKAAK
;
A
#
# COMPACT_ATOMS: atom_id res chain seq x y z
N MET A 1 -15.76 1.24 -16.49
CA MET A 1 -14.43 1.90 -16.42
C MET A 1 -13.91 2.15 -14.99
N GLN A 2 -14.73 2.35 -13.96
CA GLN A 2 -14.23 2.66 -12.60
C GLN A 2 -13.51 1.47 -11.93
N ILE A 3 -14.06 0.26 -12.07
CA ILE A 3 -13.44 -0.99 -11.58
C ILE A 3 -12.06 -1.21 -12.21
N LEU A 4 -11.94 -0.98 -13.53
CA LEU A 4 -10.66 -1.07 -14.23
C LEU A 4 -9.60 -0.11 -13.64
N ARG A 5 -9.98 1.12 -13.28
CA ARG A 5 -9.06 2.07 -12.66
C ARG A 5 -8.62 1.65 -11.26
N ILE A 6 -9.54 1.09 -10.47
CA ILE A 6 -9.22 0.52 -9.15
C ILE A 6 -8.21 -0.61 -9.33
N PHE A 7 -8.47 -1.53 -10.26
CA PHE A 7 -7.56 -2.63 -10.56
C PHE A 7 -6.16 -2.13 -10.98
N ILE A 8 -6.09 -1.14 -11.89
CA ILE A 8 -4.82 -0.52 -12.32
C ILE A 8 -4.06 0.07 -11.13
N VAL A 9 -4.72 0.81 -10.23
CA VAL A 9 -4.07 1.38 -9.03
C VAL A 9 -3.42 0.28 -8.19
N HIS A 10 -4.10 -0.84 -7.99
CA HIS A 10 -3.58 -1.93 -7.16
C HIS A 10 -2.42 -2.66 -7.84
N VAL A 11 -2.52 -2.92 -9.14
CA VAL A 11 -1.43 -3.56 -9.92
C VAL A 11 -0.18 -2.68 -9.91
N LEU A 12 -0.31 -1.39 -10.20
CA LEU A 12 0.82 -0.46 -10.21
C LEU A 12 1.42 -0.30 -8.81
N SER A 13 0.58 -0.23 -7.78
CA SER A 13 1.06 -0.14 -6.40
C SER A 13 1.85 -1.38 -5.99
N ALA A 14 1.36 -2.57 -6.34
CA ALA A 14 2.02 -3.84 -6.04
C ALA A 14 3.38 -3.96 -6.73
N LEU A 15 3.45 -3.65 -8.02
CA LEU A 15 4.71 -3.67 -8.77
C LEU A 15 5.70 -2.66 -8.19
N SER A 16 5.30 -1.40 -8.01
CA SER A 16 6.18 -0.37 -7.45
C SER A 16 6.65 -0.71 -6.03
N ALA A 17 5.78 -1.25 -5.18
CA ALA A 17 6.14 -1.63 -3.82
C ALA A 17 7.06 -2.85 -3.79
N ALA A 18 6.90 -3.81 -4.70
CA ALA A 18 7.80 -4.95 -4.83
C ALA A 18 9.23 -4.51 -5.17
N VAL A 19 9.39 -3.44 -5.98
CA VAL A 19 10.72 -2.86 -6.25
C VAL A 19 11.35 -2.34 -4.96
N VAL A 20 10.59 -1.58 -4.16
CA VAL A 20 11.08 -1.09 -2.85
C VAL A 20 11.44 -2.23 -1.92
N TYR A 21 10.64 -3.30 -1.90
CA TYR A 21 10.93 -4.46 -1.06
C TYR A 21 12.23 -5.15 -1.48
N VAL A 22 12.39 -5.46 -2.77
CA VAL A 22 13.59 -6.15 -3.29
C VAL A 22 14.86 -5.34 -3.06
N LEU A 23 14.81 -4.02 -3.28
CA LEU A 23 15.96 -3.13 -3.08
C LEU A 23 16.19 -2.80 -1.60
N GLY A 24 15.15 -2.82 -0.76
CA GLY A 24 15.21 -2.37 0.63
C GLY A 24 15.75 -3.39 1.63
N ILE A 25 15.80 -4.67 1.25
CA ILE A 25 16.33 -5.77 2.10
C ILE A 25 17.55 -6.47 1.50
N ASP A 26 18.20 -5.87 0.50
CA ASP A 26 19.29 -6.50 -0.27
C ASP A 26 18.94 -7.94 -0.68
N TYR A 27 17.75 -8.09 -1.27
CA TYR A 27 17.13 -9.40 -1.46
C TYR A 27 17.97 -10.30 -2.37
N ASP A 28 18.42 -11.45 -1.86
CA ASP A 28 19.36 -12.37 -2.50
C ASP A 28 18.73 -13.38 -3.48
N GLY A 29 17.40 -13.32 -3.69
CA GLY A 29 16.75 -13.91 -4.86
C GLY A 29 16.02 -15.24 -4.66
N TYR A 30 15.67 -15.65 -3.44
CA TYR A 30 14.94 -16.92 -3.23
C TYR A 30 13.48 -16.93 -3.75
N ILE A 31 12.82 -15.77 -3.79
CA ILE A 31 11.42 -15.54 -4.14
C ILE A 31 11.39 -14.60 -5.34
N PRO A 32 10.80 -15.00 -6.47
CA PRO A 32 10.74 -14.14 -7.65
C PRO A 32 10.00 -12.83 -7.35
N TYR A 33 10.49 -11.72 -7.91
CA TYR A 33 9.81 -10.41 -7.88
C TYR A 33 8.32 -10.49 -8.24
N PHE A 34 7.98 -11.35 -9.20
CA PHE A 34 6.60 -11.60 -9.60
C PHE A 34 5.75 -12.13 -8.44
N LEU A 35 6.26 -13.09 -7.65
CA LEU A 35 5.53 -13.65 -6.53
C LEU A 35 5.33 -12.61 -5.41
N ILE A 36 6.37 -11.82 -5.12
CA ILE A 36 6.28 -10.69 -4.16
C ILE A 36 5.20 -9.70 -4.62
N SER A 37 5.18 -9.34 -5.91
CA SER A 37 4.18 -8.45 -6.48
C SER A 37 2.76 -9.03 -6.34
N VAL A 38 2.56 -10.33 -6.58
CA VAL A 38 1.25 -10.98 -6.41
C VAL A 38 0.81 -10.94 -4.94
N ILE A 39 1.71 -11.21 -4.00
CA ILE A 39 1.42 -11.13 -2.57
C ILE A 39 1.00 -9.70 -2.19
N LEU A 40 1.80 -8.70 -2.56
CA LEU A 40 1.50 -7.30 -2.27
C LEU A 40 0.17 -6.84 -2.91
N PHE A 41 -0.13 -7.32 -4.12
CA PHE A 41 -1.42 -7.07 -4.77
C PHE A 41 -2.60 -7.58 -3.94
N ILE A 42 -2.49 -8.79 -3.37
CA ILE A 42 -3.52 -9.35 -2.47
C ILE A 42 -3.65 -8.51 -1.21
N PHE A 43 -2.54 -8.09 -0.59
CA PHE A 43 -2.57 -7.21 0.59
C PHE A 43 -3.23 -5.86 0.29
N TYR A 44 -2.91 -5.24 -0.85
CA TYR A 44 -3.58 -4.00 -1.26
C TYR A 44 -5.08 -4.22 -1.46
N LEU A 45 -5.51 -5.34 -2.06
CA LEU A 45 -6.93 -5.63 -2.24
C LEU A 45 -7.67 -5.81 -0.91
N ILE A 46 -7.07 -6.50 0.07
CA ILE A 46 -7.73 -6.79 1.34
C ILE A 46 -7.74 -5.56 2.25
N PHE A 47 -6.62 -4.84 2.36
CA PHE A 47 -6.45 -3.80 3.36
C PHE A 47 -6.58 -2.38 2.79
N ALA A 48 -6.00 -2.12 1.62
CA ALA A 48 -6.03 -0.77 1.06
C ALA A 48 -7.34 -0.48 0.30
N ALA A 49 -7.93 -1.47 -0.39
CA ALA A 49 -9.15 -1.25 -1.17
C ALA A 49 -10.34 -0.77 -0.33
N PRO A 50 -10.61 -1.31 0.88
CA PRO A 50 -11.68 -0.78 1.73
C PRO A 50 -11.43 0.68 2.13
N VAL A 51 -10.23 1.01 2.57
CA VAL A 51 -9.83 2.38 2.94
C VAL A 51 -9.98 3.32 1.74
N GLN A 52 -9.48 2.91 0.58
CA GLN A 52 -9.59 3.61 -0.68
C GLN A 52 -11.04 3.89 -1.06
N TYR A 53 -11.93 2.90 -0.89
CA TYR A 53 -13.35 3.05 -1.16
C TYR A 53 -13.99 4.14 -0.27
N PHE A 54 -13.65 4.18 1.03
CA PHE A 54 -14.17 5.21 1.94
C PHE A 54 -13.62 6.60 1.64
N LEU A 55 -12.31 6.75 1.43
CA LEU A 55 -11.68 8.05 1.16
C LEU A 55 -12.14 8.63 -0.19
N ASN A 56 -12.29 7.80 -1.22
CA ASN A 56 -12.73 8.24 -2.54
C ASN A 56 -14.20 8.66 -2.62
N ARG A 57 -14.98 8.52 -1.53
CA ARG A 57 -16.30 9.17 -1.42
C ARG A 57 -16.18 10.69 -1.49
N ASN A 58 -15.12 11.27 -0.93
CA ASN A 58 -14.84 12.70 -0.95
C ASN A 58 -13.46 12.99 -1.55
N PRO A 59 -13.28 12.84 -2.88
CA PRO A 59 -11.93 12.84 -3.47
C PRO A 59 -11.20 14.16 -3.23
N LYS A 60 -9.99 14.04 -2.65
CA LYS A 60 -9.07 15.15 -2.37
C LYS A 60 -7.68 14.77 -2.88
N ARG A 61 -7.45 15.01 -4.17
CA ARG A 61 -6.19 14.69 -4.86
C ARG A 61 -4.98 15.19 -4.07
N PHE A 62 -4.01 14.31 -3.83
CA PHE A 62 -2.78 14.60 -3.08
C PHE A 62 -3.03 15.20 -1.68
N SER A 63 -4.11 14.78 -1.03
CA SER A 63 -4.38 15.12 0.37
C SER A 63 -3.38 14.44 1.30
N LEU A 64 -2.61 15.23 2.05
CA LEU A 64 -1.72 14.72 3.11
C LEU A 64 -2.49 13.97 4.20
N ASN A 65 -3.73 14.36 4.50
CA ASN A 65 -4.55 13.62 5.46
C ASN A 65 -4.86 12.20 4.98
N TYR A 66 -5.01 12.01 3.66
CA TYR A 66 -5.21 10.68 3.08
C TYR A 66 -3.92 9.87 3.07
N LEU A 67 -2.77 10.52 2.84
CA LEU A 67 -1.47 9.88 3.00
C LEU A 67 -1.28 9.38 4.45
N LEU A 68 -1.53 10.21 5.46
CA LEU A 68 -1.44 9.82 6.87
C LEU A 68 -2.38 8.66 7.20
N THR A 69 -3.57 8.62 6.60
CA THR A 69 -4.50 7.49 6.77
C THR A 69 -3.91 6.22 6.16
N TYR A 70 -3.38 6.28 4.94
CA TYR A 70 -2.73 5.11 4.32
C TYR A 70 -1.49 4.64 5.08
N ILE A 71 -0.68 5.55 5.62
CA ILE A 71 0.48 5.21 6.48
C ILE A 71 0.00 4.47 7.74
N PHE A 72 -1.03 4.98 8.40
CA PHE A 72 -1.59 4.35 9.60
C PHE A 72 -2.07 2.91 9.33
N PHE A 73 -2.84 2.70 8.26
CA PHE A 73 -3.30 1.36 7.89
C PHE A 73 -2.17 0.45 7.42
N SER A 74 -1.19 0.98 6.68
CA SER A 74 -0.03 0.20 6.26
C SER A 74 0.78 -0.29 7.47
N PHE A 75 0.98 0.57 8.47
CA PHE A 75 1.62 0.19 9.72
C PHE A 75 0.83 -0.88 10.48
N LEU A 76 -0.49 -0.75 10.53
CA LEU A 76 -1.37 -1.74 11.16
C LEU A 76 -1.24 -3.12 10.48
N VAL A 77 -1.17 -3.15 9.15
CA VAL A 77 -0.96 -4.40 8.38
C VAL A 77 0.36 -5.06 8.75
N TRP A 78 1.45 -4.29 8.80
CA TRP A 78 2.75 -4.82 9.21
C TRP A 78 2.77 -5.28 10.67
N LEU A 79 2.08 -4.57 11.56
CA LEU A 79 1.95 -4.96 12.96
C LEU A 79 1.17 -6.29 13.10
N ILE A 80 0.05 -6.43 12.40
CA ILE A 80 -0.70 -7.70 12.35
C ILE A 80 0.21 -8.81 11.82
N PHE A 81 0.91 -8.56 10.71
CA PHE A 81 1.81 -9.54 10.11
C PHE A 81 2.85 -10.01 11.13
N ALA A 82 3.56 -9.09 11.78
CA ALA A 82 4.57 -9.39 12.81
C ALA A 82 4.01 -10.20 13.99
N ILE A 83 2.84 -9.81 14.52
CA ILE A 83 2.20 -10.52 15.63
C ILE A 83 1.79 -11.94 15.20
N THR A 84 1.34 -12.13 13.96
CA THR A 84 0.85 -13.44 13.49
C THR A 84 1.96 -14.40 13.07
N THR A 85 3.09 -13.90 12.61
CA THR A 85 4.20 -14.74 12.11
C THR A 85 5.18 -15.10 13.22
N ASP A 86 5.56 -14.15 14.07
CA ASP A 86 6.44 -14.40 15.22
C ASP A 86 6.15 -13.42 16.37
N PRO A 87 5.21 -13.76 17.26
CA PRO A 87 4.83 -12.92 18.39
C PRO A 87 5.99 -12.61 19.34
N LYS A 88 7.02 -13.46 19.40
CA LYS A 88 8.13 -13.33 20.36
C LYS A 88 9.11 -12.23 19.96
N THR A 89 9.23 -11.97 18.66
CA THR A 89 10.14 -10.97 18.09
C THR A 89 9.41 -9.68 17.68
N THR A 90 8.10 -9.56 17.96
CA THR A 90 7.31 -8.37 17.59
C THR A 90 7.89 -7.07 18.15
N ILE A 91 8.43 -7.09 19.39
CA ILE A 91 9.06 -5.90 19.99
C ILE A 91 10.33 -5.52 19.22
N ASP A 92 11.16 -6.50 18.86
CA ASP A 92 12.38 -6.26 18.08
C ASP A 92 12.04 -5.76 16.66
N PHE A 93 10.99 -6.33 16.05
CA PHE A 93 10.48 -5.89 14.76
C PHE A 93 9.95 -4.45 14.78
N LEU A 94 9.31 -4.03 15.88
CA LEU A 94 8.90 -2.64 16.09
C LEU A 94 10.09 -1.69 16.26
N MET A 95 11.22 -2.18 16.78
CA MET A 95 12.45 -1.40 16.88
C MET A 95 13.26 -1.38 15.57
N GLY A 96 12.99 -2.30 14.65
CA GLY A 96 13.59 -2.36 13.32
C GLY A 96 13.18 -1.17 12.44
N TYR A 97 14.08 -0.74 11.55
CA TYR A 97 13.78 0.36 10.63
C TYR A 97 12.86 -0.09 9.47
N GLU A 98 12.85 -1.39 9.19
CA GLU A 98 12.18 -2.04 8.06
C GLU A 98 10.66 -1.83 8.12
N ILE A 99 10.06 -1.96 9.31
CA ILE A 99 8.63 -1.73 9.48
C ILE A 99 8.23 -0.31 9.07
N TYR A 100 9.04 0.68 9.45
CA TYR A 100 8.79 2.08 9.13
C TYR A 100 9.04 2.36 7.64
N LEU A 101 10.16 1.84 7.11
CA LEU A 101 10.51 1.98 5.70
C LEU A 101 9.41 1.43 4.79
N PHE A 102 8.97 0.19 5.02
CA PHE A 102 7.93 -0.41 4.17
C PHE A 102 6.56 0.20 4.42
N SER A 103 6.20 0.50 5.66
CA SER A 103 4.90 1.12 5.94
C SER A 103 4.75 2.48 5.27
N ILE A 104 5.79 3.32 5.34
CA ILE A 104 5.76 4.65 4.72
C ILE A 104 5.83 4.52 3.21
N SER A 105 6.78 3.74 2.68
CA SER A 105 6.99 3.63 1.23
C SER A 105 5.78 3.04 0.52
N PHE A 106 5.17 1.99 1.05
CA PHE A 106 4.01 1.34 0.43
C PHE A 106 2.78 2.25 0.48
N ALA A 107 2.57 2.95 1.59
CA ALA A 107 1.51 3.95 1.70
C ALA A 107 1.69 5.11 0.72
N VAL A 108 2.92 5.64 0.58
CA VAL A 108 3.23 6.71 -0.38
C VAL A 108 2.96 6.25 -1.82
N ILE A 109 3.44 5.06 -2.20
CA ILE A 109 3.21 4.49 -3.52
C ILE A 109 1.71 4.37 -3.82
N PHE A 110 0.95 3.76 -2.90
CA PHE A 110 -0.49 3.59 -3.08
C PHE A 110 -1.22 4.94 -3.16
N TRP A 111 -0.87 5.87 -2.27
CA TRP A 111 -1.44 7.22 -2.24
C TRP A 111 -1.20 7.99 -3.53
N ILE A 112 -0.01 7.87 -4.15
CA ILE A 112 0.31 8.49 -5.44
C ILE A 112 -0.63 7.94 -6.51
N TRP A 113 -0.72 6.62 -6.64
CA TRP A 113 -1.54 6.00 -7.67
C TRP A 113 -3.03 6.28 -7.48
N ASP A 114 -3.55 6.17 -6.25
CA ASP A 114 -4.94 6.51 -5.93
C ASP A 114 -5.24 7.99 -6.23
N SER A 115 -4.32 8.91 -5.85
CA SER A 115 -4.43 10.34 -6.14
C SER A 115 -4.49 10.64 -7.64
N VAL A 116 -3.66 9.98 -8.44
CA VAL A 116 -3.57 10.17 -9.90
C VAL A 116 -4.83 9.65 -10.60
N PHE A 117 -5.28 8.44 -10.27
CA PHE A 117 -6.28 7.74 -11.06
C PHE A 117 -7.73 7.90 -10.54
N LEU A 118 -7.92 8.06 -9.24
CA LEU A 118 -9.24 7.94 -8.60
C LEU A 118 -9.68 9.18 -7.82
N GLN A 119 -8.75 10.01 -7.32
CA GLN A 119 -9.11 11.22 -6.54
C GLN A 119 -9.25 12.51 -7.36
N ASN A 120 -9.39 12.41 -8.69
CA ASN A 120 -9.58 13.58 -9.53
C ASN A 120 -11.05 14.08 -9.52
N LYS A 121 -11.29 15.26 -8.93
CA LYS A 121 -12.61 15.90 -8.79
C LYS A 121 -13.32 16.15 -10.13
N ALA A 122 -12.58 16.52 -11.18
CA ALA A 122 -13.17 16.84 -12.49
C ALA A 122 -13.95 15.66 -13.11
N LYS A 123 -13.60 14.43 -12.75
CA LYS A 123 -14.29 13.22 -13.25
C LYS A 123 -15.54 12.85 -12.46
N LYS A 124 -15.75 13.40 -11.25
CA LYS A 124 -16.98 13.20 -10.46
C LYS A 124 -18.08 14.20 -10.84
N ALA A 125 -17.72 15.39 -11.31
CA ALA A 125 -18.70 16.39 -11.78
C ALA A 125 -19.28 16.06 -13.17
N ALA A 126 -18.65 15.15 -13.92
CA ALA A 126 -19.09 14.70 -15.24
C ALA A 126 -19.92 13.40 -15.20
N LYS A 127 -20.34 12.94 -14.01
CA LYS A 127 -21.17 11.76 -13.79
C LYS A 127 -22.32 12.13 -12.88
#